data_AF-A0A2S9G2T9-F1
#
_entry.id   AF-A0A2S9G2T9-F1
#
_cell.length_a   1.000
_cell.length_b   1.000
_cell.length_c   1.000
_cell.angle_alpha   90.00
_cell.angle_beta   90.00
_cell.angle_gamma   90.00
#
_symmetry.space_group_name_H-M   'P 1'
#
loop_
_entity.id
_entity.type
_entity.pdbx_description
1 polymer ?
#
loop_
_entity_poly.entity_id
_entity_poly.type
_entity_poly.pdbx_seq_one_letter_code
_entity_poly.pdbx_strand_id
1 'polypeptide(L)'
;SALLDEQLARAVVDDEMSIAAAGKSAGLTENAVGPRLASTPRLNPYASNGARITAEDVKRARNDKHARNPLPPAAPAEPMRFKPR
;
A
#
# COMPACT_ATOMS: atom_id res chain seq x y z
N SER A 1 2.67 4.70 -12.31
CA SER A 1 3.09 6.11 -12.22
C SER A 1 2.62 6.59 -10.88
N ALA A 2 3.49 7.27 -10.10
CA ALA A 2 3.24 7.52 -8.68
C ALA A 2 1.85 8.13 -8.40
N LEU A 3 1.37 9.04 -9.25
CA LEU A 3 0.04 9.64 -9.11
C LEU A 3 -1.12 8.63 -9.27
N LEU A 4 -1.02 7.68 -10.20
CA LEU A 4 -2.03 6.63 -10.32
C LEU A 4 -2.03 5.72 -9.09
N ASP A 5 -0.84 5.41 -8.58
CA ASP A 5 -0.68 4.50 -7.45
C ASP A 5 -1.25 5.16 -6.17
N GLU A 6 -1.04 6.47 -5.97
CA GLU A 6 -1.68 7.25 -4.89
C GLU A 6 -3.21 7.30 -5.00
N GLN A 7 -3.74 7.51 -6.20
CA GLN A 7 -5.19 7.54 -6.43
C GLN A 7 -5.82 6.17 -6.15
N LEU A 8 -5.11 5.08 -6.49
CA LEU A 8 -5.50 3.72 -6.16
C LEU A 8 -5.54 3.49 -4.65
N ALA A 9 -4.51 3.95 -3.92
CA ALA A 9 -4.47 3.86 -2.47
C ALA A 9 -5.58 4.68 -1.81
N ARG A 10 -5.90 5.86 -2.35
CA ARG A 10 -7.05 6.68 -1.92
C ARG A 10 -8.37 5.94 -2.16
N ALA A 11 -8.61 5.39 -3.34
CA ALA A 11 -9.85 4.67 -3.62
C ALA A 11 -10.07 3.48 -2.66
N VAL A 12 -8.98 2.75 -2.35
CA VAL A 12 -9.06 1.56 -1.50
C VAL A 12 -9.18 1.90 -0.01
N VAL A 13 -8.56 2.96 0.48
CA VAL A 13 -8.57 3.32 1.91
C VAL A 13 -9.65 4.35 2.23
N ASP A 14 -9.83 5.34 1.37
CA ASP A 14 -10.72 6.47 1.61
C ASP A 14 -12.13 6.25 1.13
N ASP A 15 -12.27 5.73 -0.10
CA ASP A 15 -13.57 5.44 -0.70
C ASP A 15 -14.00 3.98 -0.43
N GLU A 16 -13.20 3.25 0.34
CA GLU A 16 -13.39 1.85 0.76
C GLU A 16 -13.64 0.85 -0.39
N MET A 17 -13.26 1.23 -1.62
CA MET A 17 -13.38 0.37 -2.80
C MET A 17 -12.54 -0.90 -2.65
N SER A 18 -13.02 -2.02 -3.16
CA SER A 18 -12.26 -3.27 -3.13
C SER A 18 -11.00 -3.18 -3.99
N ILE A 19 -9.94 -3.91 -3.61
CA ILE A 19 -8.67 -3.98 -4.36
C ILE A 19 -8.92 -4.38 -5.82
N ALA A 20 -9.80 -5.35 -6.05
CA ALA A 20 -10.15 -5.82 -7.39
C ALA A 20 -10.90 -4.75 -8.21
N ALA A 21 -11.87 -4.05 -7.60
CA ALA A 21 -12.59 -2.97 -8.27
C ALA A 21 -11.66 -1.79 -8.60
N ALA A 22 -10.76 -1.43 -7.67
CA ALA A 22 -9.73 -0.42 -7.87
C ALA A 22 -8.78 -0.76 -9.00
N GLY A 23 -8.31 -2.00 -9.06
CA GLY A 23 -7.53 -2.51 -10.18
C GLY A 23 -8.27 -2.37 -11.50
N LYS A 24 -9.51 -2.88 -11.56
CA LYS A 24 -10.35 -2.82 -12.75
C LYS A 24 -10.59 -1.39 -13.24
N SER A 25 -10.88 -0.44 -12.33
CA SER A 25 -11.07 0.97 -12.69
C SER A 25 -9.80 1.64 -13.21
N ALA A 26 -8.63 1.15 -12.78
CA ALA A 26 -7.33 1.65 -13.22
C ALA A 26 -6.77 0.90 -14.45
N GLY A 27 -7.52 -0.03 -15.04
CA GLY A 27 -7.05 -0.87 -16.14
C GLY A 27 -5.93 -1.85 -15.74
N LEU A 28 -5.88 -2.23 -14.46
CA LEU A 28 -4.88 -3.13 -13.89
C LEU A 28 -5.48 -4.50 -13.59
N THR A 29 -4.66 -5.53 -13.75
CA THR A 29 -4.95 -6.86 -13.23
C THR A 29 -4.82 -6.88 -11.71
N GLU A 30 -5.60 -7.72 -11.03
CA GLU A 30 -5.63 -7.77 -9.56
C GLU A 30 -4.25 -8.04 -8.93
N ASN A 31 -3.45 -8.92 -9.54
CA ASN A 31 -2.09 -9.21 -9.09
C ASN A 31 -1.11 -8.03 -9.19
N ALA A 32 -1.39 -7.05 -10.06
CA ALA A 32 -0.57 -5.85 -10.22
C ALA A 32 -0.88 -4.77 -9.16
N VAL A 33 -2.05 -4.84 -8.51
CA VAL A 33 -2.49 -3.82 -7.55
C VAL A 33 -1.68 -3.88 -6.26
N GLY A 34 -1.50 -5.08 -5.70
CA GLY A 34 -0.82 -5.26 -4.40
C GLY A 34 0.57 -4.61 -4.32
N PRO A 35 1.49 -4.88 -5.25
CA PRO A 35 2.82 -4.24 -5.28
C PRO A 35 2.76 -2.73 -5.50
N ARG A 36 1.81 -2.24 -6.31
CA ARG A 36 1.65 -0.80 -6.55
C ARG A 36 1.19 -0.06 -5.31
N LEU A 37 0.19 -0.59 -4.60
CA LEU A 37 -0.24 -0.05 -3.31
C LEU A 37 0.91 -0.02 -2.30
N ALA A 38 1.79 -1.02 -2.30
CA ALA A 38 2.95 -1.07 -1.39
C ALA A 38 3.99 0.03 -1.67
N SER A 39 3.97 0.64 -2.85
CA SER A 39 4.86 1.77 -3.21
C SER A 39 4.35 3.13 -2.74
N THR A 40 3.11 3.20 -2.25
CA THR A 40 2.48 4.46 -1.82
C THR A 40 2.79 4.77 -0.36
N PRO A 41 3.06 6.03 0.05
CA PRO A 41 3.27 6.37 1.44
C PRO A 41 2.05 6.06 2.33
N ARG A 42 0.83 6.07 1.75
CA ARG A 42 -0.41 5.77 2.48
C ARG A 42 -0.48 4.32 2.96
N LEU A 43 -0.03 3.37 2.15
CA LEU A 43 -0.15 1.93 2.45
C LEU A 43 1.18 1.23 2.73
N ASN A 44 2.32 1.79 2.32
CA ASN A 44 3.65 1.21 2.55
C ASN A 44 3.90 0.79 4.01
N PRO A 45 3.53 1.57 5.05
CA PRO A 45 3.73 1.15 6.44
C PRO A 45 2.89 -0.05 6.90
N TYR A 46 1.88 -0.44 6.12
CA TYR A 46 1.03 -1.59 6.39
C TYR A 46 1.47 -2.85 5.64
N ALA A 47 2.49 -2.77 4.77
CA ALA A 47 2.94 -3.91 3.98
C ALA A 47 3.63 -4.97 4.86
N SER A 48 2.87 -5.96 5.33
CA SER A 48 3.36 -7.00 6.25
C SER A 48 4.57 -7.79 5.71
N ASN A 49 4.62 -8.02 4.39
CA ASN A 49 5.72 -8.76 3.73
C ASN A 49 6.61 -7.85 2.85
N GLY A 50 6.46 -6.52 2.96
CA GLY A 50 7.22 -5.51 2.19
C GLY A 50 6.98 -5.46 0.67
N ALA A 51 6.58 -6.57 0.04
CA ALA A 51 6.50 -6.69 -1.42
C ALA A 51 5.11 -6.39 -1.99
N ARG A 52 4.04 -6.50 -1.20
CA ARG A 52 2.65 -6.28 -1.65
C ARG A 52 1.73 -5.96 -0.48
N ILE A 53 0.69 -5.19 -0.77
CA ILE A 53 -0.46 -4.99 0.10
C ILE A 53 -1.48 -6.11 -0.11
N THR A 54 -1.99 -6.63 1.01
CA THR A 54 -3.05 -7.63 1.07
C THR A 54 -4.37 -7.00 1.54
N ALA A 55 -5.46 -7.78 1.49
CA ALA A 55 -6.76 -7.34 2.00
C ALA A 55 -6.73 -7.05 3.51
N GLU A 56 -5.98 -7.84 4.29
CA GLU A 56 -5.83 -7.60 5.74
C GLU A 56 -5.04 -6.33 6.03
N ASP A 57 -4.00 -6.02 5.24
CA ASP A 57 -3.24 -4.77 5.38
C ASP A 57 -4.14 -3.55 5.10
N VAL A 58 -5.00 -3.62 4.09
CA VAL A 58 -6.00 -2.58 3.78
C VAL A 58 -7.01 -2.45 4.92
N LYS A 59 -7.51 -3.57 5.44
CA LYS A 59 -8.46 -3.58 6.56
C LYS A 59 -7.86 -2.90 7.79
N ARG A 60 -6.60 -3.19 8.10
CA ARG A 60 -5.85 -2.52 9.18
C ARG A 60 -5.73 -1.01 8.91
N ALA A 61 -5.36 -0.61 7.70
CA ALA A 61 -5.25 0.80 7.33
C ALA A 61 -6.59 1.56 7.46
N ARG A 62 -7.71 0.93 7.06
CA ARG A 62 -9.06 1.50 7.25
C ARG A 62 -9.40 1.63 8.73
N ASN A 63 -9.13 0.59 9.52
CA ASN A 63 -9.37 0.62 10.97
C ASN A 63 -8.59 1.75 11.66
N ASP A 64 -7.30 1.90 11.34
CA ASP A 64 -6.47 2.96 11.89
C ASP A 64 -6.96 4.35 11.46
N LYS A 65 -7.39 4.51 10.20
CA LYS A 65 -8.04 5.74 9.72
C LYS A 65 -9.31 6.05 10.52
N HIS A 66 -10.22 5.08 10.69
CA HIS A 66 -11.47 5.25 11.43
C HIS A 66 -11.23 5.60 12.90
N ALA A 67 -10.22 4.98 13.51
CA ALA A 67 -9.79 5.26 14.88
C ALA A 67 -9.02 6.59 15.02
N ARG A 68 -8.67 7.25 13.91
CA ARG A 68 -7.76 8.41 13.85
C ARG A 68 -6.39 8.10 14.48
N ASN A 69 -5.95 6.85 14.37
CA ASN A 69 -4.63 6.44 14.78
C ASN A 69 -3.58 7.07 13.85
N PRO A 70 -2.39 7.40 14.36
CA PRO A 70 -1.27 7.76 13.51
C PRO A 70 -0.91 6.57 12.59
N LEU A 71 -0.30 6.87 11.44
CA LEU A 71 0.23 5.82 10.58
C LEU A 71 1.25 4.96 11.36
N PRO A 72 1.30 3.64 11.09
CA PRO A 72 2.34 2.78 11.62
C PRO A 72 3.72 3.35 11.24
N PRO A 73 4.75 3.13 12.08
CA PRO A 73 6.10 3.45 11.67
C PRO A 73 6.45 2.66 10.41
N ALA A 74 7.04 3.34 9.42
CA ALA A 74 7.53 2.67 8.22
C ALA A 74 8.60 1.63 8.60
N ALA A 75 8.66 0.53 7.85
CA ALA A 75 9.69 -0.48 8.07
C ALA A 75 11.09 0.14 7.91
N PRO A 76 12.04 -0.19 8.80
CA PRO A 76 13.39 0.34 8.71
C PRO A 76 14.04 -0.11 7.40
N ALA A 77 14.70 0.81 6.70
CA ALA A 77 15.47 0.47 5.50
C ALA A 77 16.62 -0.48 5.87
N GLU A 78 16.84 -1.52 5.04
CA GLU A 78 17.98 -2.42 5.26
C GLU A 78 19.30 -1.64 5.18
N PRO A 79 20.23 -1.84 6.13
CA PRO A 79 21.50 -1.12 6.14
C PRO A 79 22.34 -1.51 4.92
N MET A 80 22.76 -0.50 4.16
CA MET A 80 23.64 -0.68 2.99
C MET A 80 24.98 -1.26 3.44
N ARG A 81 25.31 -2.46 2.93
CA ARG A 81 26.62 -3.08 3.15
C ARG A 81 27.59 -2.62 2.07
N PHE A 82 28.69 -2.00 2.48
CA PHE A 82 29.79 -1.67 1.58
C PHE A 82 30.37 -2.98 1.00
N LYS A 83 30.34 -3.14 -0.33
CA LYS A 83 31.07 -4.19 -1.04
C LYS A 83 32.36 -3.61 -1.61
N PRO A 84 33.55 -3.96 -1.08
CA PRO A 84 34.81 -3.60 -1.73
C PRO A 84 34.87 -4.25 -3.12
N ARG A 85 35.40 -3.51 -4.09
CA ARG A 85 35.54 -3.94 -5.49
C ARG A 85 36.89 -4.58 -5.73
#